data_AF-G4MPZ1-F1
#
_entry.id   AF-G4MPZ1-F1
#
_cell.length_a   1.000
_cell.length_b   1.000
_cell.length_c   1.000
_cell.angle_alpha   90.00
_cell.angle_beta   90.00
_cell.angle_gamma   90.00
#
_symmetry.space_group_name_H-M   'P 1'
#
loop_
_entity.id
_entity.type
_entity.pdbx_description
1 polymer ?
#
loop_
_entity_poly.entity_id
_entity_poly.type
_entity_poly.pdbx_seq_one_letter_code
_entity_poly.pdbx_strand_id
1 'polypeptide(L)'
;MRHCAALIIIGAAMHTSSILFQSVHISTADLCFSQQLKATMSIARNVRRLDKLHKHKAVTATHPLGLESRLLFGLDRLARALSLLAMNLIVSELVITRTLGPLPLGVYSFAPVKQVLLPGTRWGPYNTRADLVLRAVTCTHWMWSTYWPLAAAYHACAALFVSALGWDAAEDWCTAPVFGSPWEAYTLRRFWGVFWHKLLLAPFTAYTLRALPRELRALWIFVLSAACHALANWVLYRRACVASELRFFVSNWAVCLLETKLGLDGGKPASRGDCDGGGDEDEGSGVVIASWGRRVAGLGFVWAFFFCVVPAWQYPVVLANL
;
A
#
# COMPACT_ATOMS: atom_id res chain seq x y z
N MET A 1 9.50 18.18 13.09
CA MET A 1 8.84 16.92 13.54
C MET A 1 8.25 16.07 12.40
N ARG A 2 7.67 16.65 11.33
CA ARG A 2 7.13 15.86 10.18
C ARG A 2 8.19 15.07 9.39
N HIS A 3 9.44 15.53 9.35
CA HIS A 3 10.56 14.79 8.73
C HIS A 3 11.01 13.55 9.53
N CYS A 4 10.70 13.48 10.82
CA CYS A 4 11.00 12.32 11.65
C CYS A 4 10.05 11.15 11.37
N ALA A 5 8.81 11.41 10.94
CA ALA A 5 7.82 10.36 10.67
C ALA A 5 8.21 9.49 9.46
N ALA A 6 8.79 10.07 8.41
CA ALA A 6 9.31 9.30 7.27
C ALA A 6 10.50 8.42 7.66
N LEU A 7 11.42 8.93 8.48
CA LEU A 7 12.56 8.18 9.03
C LEU A 7 12.12 7.09 10.02
N ILE A 8 11.01 7.30 10.74
CA ILE A 8 10.41 6.31 11.64
C ILE A 8 9.61 5.26 10.89
N ILE A 9 8.95 5.58 9.78
CA ILE A 9 8.28 4.57 8.92
C ILE A 9 9.31 3.75 8.16
N ILE A 10 10.37 4.37 7.65
CA ILE A 10 11.53 3.67 7.09
C ILE A 10 12.22 2.85 8.19
N GLY A 11 12.40 3.44 9.39
CA GLY A 11 12.98 2.77 10.55
C GLY A 11 12.13 1.61 11.07
N ALA A 12 10.80 1.72 11.04
CA ALA A 12 9.87 0.65 11.41
C ALA A 12 9.84 -0.42 10.32
N ALA A 13 9.82 -0.07 9.04
CA ALA A 13 9.96 -1.02 7.94
C ALA A 13 11.32 -1.74 8.01
N MET A 14 12.41 -1.04 8.31
CA MET A 14 13.75 -1.57 8.52
C MET A 14 13.86 -2.41 9.80
N HIS A 15 13.17 -2.05 10.88
CA HIS A 15 13.17 -2.77 12.15
C HIS A 15 12.31 -4.03 12.08
N THR A 16 11.13 -3.94 11.43
CA THR A 16 10.33 -5.13 11.12
C THR A 16 11.12 -6.03 10.16
N SER A 17 11.84 -5.45 9.19
CA SER A 17 12.79 -6.18 8.34
C SER A 17 13.91 -6.83 9.16
N SER A 18 14.51 -6.13 10.12
CA SER A 18 15.53 -6.64 11.08
C SER A 18 15.04 -7.85 11.88
N ILE A 19 13.77 -7.87 12.25
CA ILE A 19 13.12 -9.02 12.89
C ILE A 19 12.90 -10.16 11.88
N LEU A 20 12.68 -9.88 10.58
CA LEU A 20 12.69 -10.90 9.50
C LEU A 20 14.03 -11.64 9.42
N PHE A 21 15.14 -10.91 9.63
CA PHE A 21 16.50 -11.40 9.44
C PHE A 21 17.00 -12.35 10.53
N GLN A 22 16.41 -12.33 11.73
CA GLN A 22 16.80 -13.27 12.79
C GLN A 22 16.40 -14.73 12.50
N SER A 23 15.51 -14.95 11.53
CA SER A 23 15.03 -16.29 11.17
C SER A 23 15.81 -16.97 10.02
N VAL A 24 16.72 -16.25 9.35
CA VAL A 24 17.50 -16.79 8.23
C VAL A 24 18.98 -16.69 8.58
N HIS A 25 19.67 -17.84 8.73
CA HIS A 25 21.12 -17.94 8.93
C HIS A 25 21.91 -17.44 7.70
N ILE A 26 21.85 -16.15 7.39
CA ILE A 26 22.73 -15.50 6.42
C ILE A 26 23.81 -14.80 7.22
N SER A 27 24.92 -15.50 7.44
CA SER A 27 26.13 -14.86 7.96
C SER A 27 26.68 -13.93 6.87
N THR A 28 26.56 -12.62 7.07
CA THR A 28 27.26 -11.61 6.26
C THR A 28 28.64 -11.28 6.84
N ALA A 29 29.12 -12.03 7.84
CA ALA A 29 30.31 -11.72 8.62
C ALA A 29 31.58 -11.57 7.75
N ASP A 30 31.64 -12.29 6.62
CA ASP A 30 32.79 -12.30 5.72
C ASP A 30 32.73 -11.23 4.60
N LEU A 31 31.64 -10.44 4.53
CA LEU A 31 31.48 -9.38 3.53
C LEU A 31 32.04 -8.05 4.03
N CYS A 32 32.53 -7.19 3.14
CA CYS A 32 32.90 -5.83 3.52
C CYS A 32 31.64 -5.00 3.87
N PHE A 33 31.78 -3.93 4.66
CA PHE A 33 30.64 -3.13 5.14
C PHE A 33 29.67 -2.70 4.02
N SER A 34 30.19 -2.28 2.86
CA SER A 34 29.36 -1.91 1.69
C SER A 34 28.55 -3.09 1.15
N GLN A 35 29.15 -4.29 1.10
CA GLN A 35 28.48 -5.51 0.68
C GLN A 35 27.48 -6.02 1.72
N GLN A 36 27.80 -5.92 3.02
CA GLN A 36 26.86 -6.22 4.11
C GLN A 36 25.65 -5.29 4.02
N LEU A 37 25.87 -3.99 3.84
CA LEU A 37 24.81 -3.00 3.69
C LEU A 37 23.96 -3.26 2.44
N LYS A 38 24.60 -3.59 1.31
CA LYS A 38 23.91 -3.98 0.07
C LYS A 38 23.06 -5.24 0.26
N ALA A 39 23.60 -6.27 0.93
CA ALA A 39 22.89 -7.52 1.19
C ALA A 39 21.66 -7.29 2.08
N THR A 40 21.82 -6.57 3.19
CA THR A 40 20.74 -6.20 4.10
C THR A 40 19.66 -5.38 3.39
N MET A 41 20.03 -4.37 2.60
CA MET A 41 19.08 -3.56 1.84
C MET A 41 18.36 -4.35 0.74
N SER A 42 19.06 -5.25 0.04
CA SER A 42 18.48 -6.09 -1.00
C SER A 42 17.41 -7.05 -0.44
N ILE A 43 17.66 -7.62 0.74
CA ILE A 43 16.72 -8.54 1.40
C ILE A 43 15.54 -7.76 1.99
N ALA A 44 15.76 -6.58 2.58
CA ALA A 44 14.68 -5.71 3.06
C ALA A 44 13.76 -5.24 1.91
N ARG A 45 14.31 -5.01 0.72
CA ARG A 45 13.57 -4.57 -0.47
C ARG A 45 12.76 -5.70 -1.12
N ASN A 46 13.25 -6.94 -1.09
CA ASN A 46 12.62 -8.04 -1.81
C ASN A 46 12.92 -9.39 -1.15
N VAL A 47 12.05 -9.84 -0.24
CA VAL A 47 12.11 -11.19 0.34
C VAL A 47 12.14 -12.27 -0.76
N ARG A 48 11.55 -12.03 -1.95
CA ARG A 48 11.59 -12.96 -3.10
C ARG A 48 12.93 -12.97 -3.87
N ARG A 49 13.89 -12.09 -3.55
CA ARG A 49 15.27 -12.25 -4.04
C ARG A 49 15.97 -13.44 -3.38
N LEU A 50 15.47 -14.01 -2.28
CA LEU A 50 15.98 -15.28 -1.74
C LEU A 50 15.81 -16.45 -2.72
N ASP A 51 14.66 -16.50 -3.43
CA ASP A 51 14.42 -17.49 -4.49
C ASP A 51 15.28 -17.23 -5.74
N LYS A 52 15.52 -15.96 -6.07
CA LYS A 52 16.38 -15.59 -7.20
C LYS A 52 17.87 -15.78 -6.90
N LEU A 53 18.33 -15.59 -5.66
CA LEU A 53 19.71 -15.88 -5.26
C LEU A 53 20.05 -17.37 -5.37
N HIS A 54 19.07 -18.26 -5.15
CA HIS A 54 19.23 -19.69 -5.41
C HIS A 54 19.18 -20.05 -6.91
N LYS A 55 18.40 -19.32 -7.73
CA LYS A 55 18.22 -19.63 -9.16
C LYS A 55 19.17 -18.89 -10.12
N HIS A 56 19.76 -17.75 -9.74
CA HIS A 56 20.66 -16.95 -10.57
C HIS A 56 22.16 -17.17 -10.31
N LYS A 57 22.56 -18.32 -9.77
CA LYS A 57 23.97 -18.73 -9.84
C LYS A 57 24.43 -19.13 -11.24
N ALA A 58 23.52 -19.13 -12.22
CA ALA A 58 23.80 -19.23 -13.65
C ALA A 58 23.00 -18.14 -14.39
N VAL A 59 23.52 -17.69 -15.52
CA VAL A 59 23.00 -16.57 -16.36
C VAL A 59 23.58 -15.20 -15.96
N THR A 60 24.86 -15.07 -16.32
CA THR A 60 25.49 -13.97 -17.07
C THR A 60 25.27 -12.51 -16.62
N ALA A 61 26.39 -11.87 -16.32
CA ALA A 61 26.58 -10.44 -16.20
C ALA A 61 26.00 -9.70 -17.42
N THR A 62 24.87 -9.04 -17.24
CA THR A 62 24.40 -7.99 -18.14
C THR A 62 25.38 -6.82 -18.05
N HIS A 63 25.83 -6.33 -19.20
CA HIS A 63 26.73 -5.19 -19.34
C HIS A 63 26.37 -4.07 -18.35
N PRO A 64 27.33 -3.54 -17.56
CA PRO A 64 27.08 -2.37 -16.74
C PRO A 64 26.65 -1.24 -17.66
N LEU A 65 25.41 -0.77 -17.48
CA LEU A 65 24.94 0.47 -18.06
C LEU A 65 26.03 1.54 -17.89
N GLY A 66 26.41 2.20 -18.99
CA GLY A 66 27.41 3.28 -18.96
C GLY A 66 27.01 4.35 -17.95
N LEU A 67 27.99 5.01 -17.31
CA LEU A 67 27.75 6.00 -16.25
C LEU A 67 26.68 7.03 -16.64
N GLU A 68 26.70 7.48 -17.89
CA GLU A 68 25.72 8.41 -18.47
C GLU A 68 24.28 7.86 -18.41
N SER A 69 24.05 6.62 -18.85
CA SER A 69 22.73 6.00 -18.82
C SER A 69 22.19 5.80 -17.39
N ARG A 70 23.07 5.55 -16.42
CA ARG A 70 22.70 5.48 -15.00
C ARG A 70 22.30 6.85 -14.45
N LEU A 71 23.03 7.90 -14.82
CA LEU A 71 22.71 9.27 -14.40
C LEU A 71 21.40 9.76 -15.01
N LEU A 72 21.17 9.51 -16.31
CA LEU A 72 19.90 9.86 -16.99
C LEU A 72 18.71 9.15 -16.35
N PHE A 73 18.85 7.85 -16.04
CA PHE A 73 17.84 7.12 -15.27
C PHE A 73 17.57 7.80 -13.91
N GLY A 74 18.62 8.17 -13.18
CA GLY A 74 18.51 8.82 -11.88
C GLY A 74 17.77 10.15 -11.95
N LEU A 75 18.08 10.98 -12.95
CA LEU A 75 17.44 12.27 -13.19
C LEU A 75 15.95 12.11 -13.53
N ASP A 76 15.57 11.17 -14.42
CA ASP A 76 14.16 10.86 -14.70
C ASP A 76 13.42 10.45 -13.41
N ARG A 77 14.01 9.57 -12.61
CA ARG A 77 13.40 9.10 -11.36
C ARG A 77 13.26 10.22 -10.33
N LEU A 78 14.29 11.06 -10.16
CA LEU A 78 14.22 12.22 -9.27
C LEU A 78 13.18 13.24 -9.73
N ALA A 79 13.10 13.53 -11.03
CA ALA A 79 12.09 14.41 -11.59
C ALA A 79 10.68 13.89 -11.27
N ARG A 80 10.41 12.60 -11.48
CA ARG A 80 9.12 11.97 -11.11
C ARG A 80 8.84 12.07 -9.62
N ALA A 81 9.83 11.81 -8.76
CA ALA A 81 9.67 11.90 -7.31
C ALA A 81 9.30 13.33 -6.89
N LEU A 82 10.00 14.34 -7.42
CA LEU A 82 9.73 15.74 -7.15
C LEU A 82 8.35 16.17 -7.67
N SER A 83 7.96 15.74 -8.89
CA SER A 83 6.62 16.02 -9.42
C SER A 83 5.52 15.43 -8.54
N LEU A 84 5.67 14.19 -8.06
CA LEU A 84 4.71 13.55 -7.17
C LEU A 84 4.64 14.26 -5.82
N LEU A 85 5.78 14.67 -5.26
CA LEU A 85 5.81 15.42 -4.00
C LEU A 85 5.17 16.81 -4.16
N ALA A 86 5.45 17.51 -5.26
CA ALA A 86 4.82 18.78 -5.59
C ALA A 86 3.30 18.63 -5.72
N MET A 87 2.82 17.59 -6.42
CA MET A 87 1.39 17.31 -6.49
C MET A 87 0.80 17.02 -5.13
N ASN A 88 1.49 16.26 -4.28
CA ASN A 88 1.03 16.02 -2.91
C ASN A 88 0.87 17.32 -2.12
N LEU A 89 1.84 18.23 -2.19
CA LEU A 89 1.79 19.50 -1.48
C LEU A 89 0.67 20.39 -2.04
N ILE A 90 0.59 20.54 -3.36
CA ILE A 90 -0.42 21.38 -4.02
C ILE A 90 -1.82 20.87 -3.73
N VAL A 91 -2.07 19.56 -3.93
CA VAL A 91 -3.42 19.02 -3.75
C VAL A 91 -3.79 18.97 -2.27
N SER A 92 -2.87 18.64 -1.37
CA SER A 92 -3.18 18.66 0.07
C SER A 92 -3.52 20.07 0.54
N GLU A 93 -2.73 21.07 0.16
CA GLU A 93 -2.97 22.47 0.54
C GLU A 93 -4.25 23.00 -0.11
N LEU A 94 -4.43 22.79 -1.41
CA LEU A 94 -5.58 23.30 -2.14
C LEU A 94 -6.88 22.63 -1.69
N VAL A 95 -6.90 21.30 -1.57
CA VAL A 95 -8.13 20.55 -1.23
C VAL A 95 -8.47 20.71 0.24
N ILE A 96 -7.51 20.59 1.17
CA ILE A 96 -7.81 20.73 2.59
C ILE A 96 -8.13 22.18 2.92
N THR A 97 -7.22 23.12 2.64
CA THR A 97 -7.37 24.51 3.10
C THR A 97 -8.55 25.20 2.43
N ARG A 98 -8.73 25.05 1.11
CA ARG A 98 -9.84 25.74 0.41
C ARG A 98 -11.20 25.08 0.62
N THR A 99 -11.26 23.75 0.76
CA THR A 99 -12.55 23.05 0.90
C THR A 99 -13.00 23.00 2.34
N LEU A 100 -12.09 22.73 3.28
CA LEU A 100 -12.43 22.56 4.70
C LEU A 100 -12.30 23.86 5.49
N GLY A 101 -11.39 24.77 5.11
CA GLY A 101 -11.15 26.02 5.83
C GLY A 101 -12.40 26.91 6.02
N PRO A 102 -13.26 27.10 5.01
CA PRO A 102 -14.47 27.90 5.16
C PRO A 102 -15.60 27.23 5.96
N LEU A 103 -15.48 25.93 6.27
CA LEU A 103 -16.54 25.19 6.93
C LEU A 103 -16.45 25.37 8.45
N PRO A 104 -17.59 25.38 9.17
CA PRO A 104 -17.63 25.51 10.63
C PRO A 104 -17.24 24.19 11.32
N LEU A 105 -16.02 23.70 11.04
CA LEU A 105 -15.51 22.45 11.59
C LEU A 105 -14.82 22.72 12.92
N GLY A 106 -15.24 22.02 13.96
CA GLY A 106 -14.58 21.97 15.26
C GLY A 106 -14.25 20.55 15.69
N VAL A 107 -13.76 20.40 16.92
CA VAL A 107 -13.46 19.09 17.55
C VAL A 107 -14.66 18.14 17.48
N TYR A 108 -15.88 18.65 17.66
CA TYR A 108 -17.12 17.89 17.58
C TYR A 108 -17.39 17.25 16.21
N SER A 109 -16.83 17.78 15.13
CA SER A 109 -16.98 17.21 13.77
C SER A 109 -16.31 15.83 13.66
N PHE A 110 -15.38 15.53 14.55
CA PHE A 110 -14.65 14.26 14.61
C PHE A 110 -15.20 13.30 15.68
N ALA A 111 -16.20 13.72 16.46
CA ALA A 111 -16.72 12.98 17.61
C ALA A 111 -17.19 11.55 17.25
N PRO A 112 -17.18 10.59 18.20
CA PRO A 112 -17.58 9.20 17.96
C PRO A 112 -18.96 9.05 17.29
N VAL A 113 -19.91 9.93 17.62
CA VAL A 113 -21.24 9.95 17.01
C VAL A 113 -21.18 10.20 15.50
N LYS A 114 -20.21 11.00 15.04
CA LYS A 114 -19.96 11.30 13.62
C LYS A 114 -19.16 10.22 12.90
N GLN A 115 -18.81 9.10 13.55
CA GLN A 115 -18.04 7.97 12.99
C GLN A 115 -18.92 6.76 12.59
N VAL A 116 -20.23 6.98 12.44
CA VAL A 116 -21.17 5.95 11.95
C VAL A 116 -20.88 5.55 10.50
N LEU A 117 -21.13 4.28 10.15
CA LEU A 117 -20.90 3.75 8.80
C LEU A 117 -21.80 4.45 7.78
N LEU A 118 -23.10 4.56 8.07
CA LEU A 118 -24.10 5.09 7.13
C LEU A 118 -24.61 6.47 7.60
N PRO A 119 -24.04 7.58 7.11
CA PRO A 119 -24.47 8.91 7.49
C PRO A 119 -25.90 9.20 6.99
N GLY A 120 -26.75 9.79 7.85
CA GLY A 120 -28.10 10.21 7.45
C GLY A 120 -29.17 9.11 7.45
N THR A 121 -28.84 7.89 7.89
CA THR A 121 -29.86 6.87 8.16
C THR A 121 -30.53 7.10 9.51
N ARG A 122 -31.74 6.54 9.73
CA ARG A 122 -32.44 6.58 11.03
C ARG A 122 -31.61 6.08 12.23
N TRP A 123 -30.51 5.37 11.95
CA TRP A 123 -29.62 4.74 12.91
C TRP A 123 -28.34 5.56 13.18
N GLY A 124 -28.16 6.70 12.51
CA GLY A 124 -27.02 7.60 12.68
C GLY A 124 -27.46 9.02 12.97
N PRO A 125 -26.63 9.85 13.63
CA PRO A 125 -26.97 11.25 13.86
C PRO A 125 -27.12 12.01 12.54
N TYR A 126 -27.92 13.07 12.56
CA TYR A 126 -27.96 14.04 11.47
C TYR A 126 -26.55 14.61 11.24
N ASN A 127 -26.04 14.41 10.03
CA ASN A 127 -24.78 15.00 9.58
C ASN A 127 -25.11 16.31 8.87
N THR A 128 -24.41 17.37 9.27
CA THR A 128 -24.49 18.64 8.57
C THR A 128 -23.83 18.52 7.20
N ARG A 129 -24.08 19.49 6.31
CA ARG A 129 -23.36 19.60 5.04
C ARG A 129 -21.83 19.60 5.26
N ALA A 130 -21.36 20.31 6.30
CA ALA A 130 -19.94 20.37 6.63
C ALA A 130 -19.37 19.00 7.01
N ASP A 131 -20.12 18.20 7.78
CA ASP A 131 -19.72 16.83 8.15
C ASP A 131 -19.58 15.93 6.91
N LEU A 132 -20.53 16.02 5.96
CA LEU A 132 -20.49 15.23 4.73
C LEU A 132 -19.31 15.63 3.84
N VAL A 133 -19.00 16.93 3.74
CA VAL A 133 -17.83 17.42 3.01
C VAL A 133 -16.53 16.97 3.69
N LEU A 134 -16.44 17.07 5.02
CA LEU A 134 -15.30 16.57 5.78
C LEU A 134 -15.07 15.07 5.52
N ARG A 135 -16.13 14.26 5.51
CA ARG A 135 -16.05 12.83 5.15
C ARG A 135 -15.54 12.62 3.74
N ALA A 136 -16.09 13.33 2.74
CA ALA A 136 -15.68 13.23 1.34
C ALA A 136 -14.21 13.60 1.12
N VAL A 137 -13.77 14.68 1.76
CA VAL A 137 -12.35 15.10 1.71
C VAL A 137 -11.49 14.07 2.42
N THR A 138 -11.85 13.63 3.63
CA THR A 138 -11.06 12.64 4.39
C THR A 138 -10.92 11.33 3.63
N CYS A 139 -12.02 10.81 3.04
CA CYS A 139 -12.03 9.54 2.30
C CYS A 139 -11.32 9.61 0.95
N THR A 140 -11.10 10.80 0.41
CA THR A 140 -10.30 10.98 -0.82
C THR A 140 -8.84 11.24 -0.45
N HIS A 141 -8.60 12.06 0.57
CA HIS A 141 -7.28 12.50 0.99
C HIS A 141 -6.43 11.36 1.56
N TRP A 142 -6.95 10.46 2.42
CA TRP A 142 -6.15 9.38 3.01
C TRP A 142 -5.44 8.51 1.95
N MET A 143 -6.13 8.28 0.83
CA MET A 143 -5.65 7.44 -0.26
C MET A 143 -4.50 8.13 -1.00
N TRP A 144 -4.72 9.38 -1.42
CA TRP A 144 -3.75 10.12 -2.24
C TRP A 144 -2.55 10.62 -1.44
N SER A 145 -2.78 11.06 -0.19
CA SER A 145 -1.70 11.45 0.73
C SER A 145 -0.77 10.29 1.11
N THR A 146 -1.22 9.04 0.95
CA THR A 146 -0.35 7.86 1.06
C THR A 146 0.31 7.51 -0.27
N TYR A 147 -0.48 7.54 -1.36
CA TYR A 147 -0.04 7.16 -2.70
C TYR A 147 1.16 7.99 -3.18
N TRP A 148 1.05 9.32 -3.16
CA TRP A 148 2.08 10.18 -3.76
C TRP A 148 3.41 10.13 -3.02
N PRO A 149 3.49 10.27 -1.68
CA PRO A 149 4.77 10.22 -0.99
C PRO A 149 5.45 8.85 -1.11
N LEU A 150 4.68 7.75 -1.09
CA LEU A 150 5.25 6.42 -1.22
C LEU A 150 5.75 6.14 -2.65
N ALA A 151 5.02 6.58 -3.67
CA ALA A 151 5.48 6.51 -5.05
C ALA A 151 6.71 7.41 -5.29
N ALA A 152 6.76 8.60 -4.68
CA ALA A 152 7.92 9.48 -4.72
C ALA A 152 9.14 8.83 -4.04
N ALA A 153 8.96 8.25 -2.86
CA ALA A 153 10.01 7.53 -2.14
C ALA A 153 10.54 6.35 -2.97
N TYR A 154 9.66 5.60 -3.63
CA TYR A 154 10.08 4.52 -4.54
C TYR A 154 10.99 5.03 -5.66
N HIS A 155 10.64 6.13 -6.31
CA HIS A 155 11.48 6.71 -7.36
C HIS A 155 12.78 7.30 -6.82
N ALA A 156 12.75 7.95 -5.64
CA ALA A 156 13.96 8.44 -4.98
C ALA A 156 14.92 7.28 -4.62
N CYS A 157 14.39 6.17 -4.09
CA CYS A 157 15.17 4.96 -3.85
C CYS A 157 15.72 4.38 -5.16
N ALA A 158 14.94 4.33 -6.24
CA ALA A 158 15.42 3.86 -7.53
C ALA A 158 16.63 4.67 -8.02
N ALA A 159 16.57 6.01 -7.92
CA ALA A 159 17.68 6.89 -8.26
C ALA A 159 18.90 6.65 -7.36
N LEU A 160 18.69 6.49 -6.05
CA LEU A 160 19.78 6.22 -5.11
C LEU A 160 20.48 4.88 -5.43
N PHE A 161 19.73 3.80 -5.55
CA PHE A 161 20.29 2.45 -5.68
C PHE A 161 20.88 2.16 -7.07
N VAL A 162 20.31 2.70 -8.14
CA VAL A 162 20.80 2.49 -9.52
C VAL A 162 21.86 3.53 -9.88
N SER A 163 21.60 4.81 -9.63
CA SER A 163 22.43 5.90 -10.16
C SER A 163 23.57 6.25 -9.21
N ALA A 164 23.28 6.55 -7.94
CA ALA A 164 24.30 6.98 -6.98
C ALA A 164 25.16 5.80 -6.47
N LEU A 165 24.51 4.70 -6.07
CA LEU A 165 25.20 3.57 -5.44
C LEU A 165 25.64 2.49 -6.44
N GLY A 166 24.94 2.35 -7.57
CA GLY A 166 25.22 1.29 -8.56
C GLY A 166 25.01 -0.12 -8.02
N TRP A 167 24.12 -0.27 -7.04
CA TRP A 167 23.86 -1.55 -6.40
C TRP A 167 22.91 -2.41 -7.21
N ASP A 168 22.01 -1.79 -7.96
CA ASP A 168 20.94 -2.46 -8.72
C ASP A 168 20.94 -2.06 -10.19
N ALA A 169 20.34 -2.91 -11.02
CA ALA A 169 20.08 -2.63 -12.42
C ALA A 169 18.76 -1.83 -12.57
N ALA A 170 18.63 -1.04 -13.64
CA ALA A 170 17.45 -0.21 -13.86
C ALA A 170 16.16 -1.05 -14.02
N GLU A 171 16.29 -2.22 -14.64
CA GLU A 171 15.22 -3.17 -14.94
C GLU A 171 14.57 -3.73 -13.67
N ASP A 172 15.35 -3.87 -12.58
CA ASP A 172 14.86 -4.31 -11.28
C ASP A 172 13.83 -3.35 -10.67
N TRP A 173 13.86 -2.07 -11.07
CA TRP A 173 12.98 -1.00 -10.59
C TRP A 173 11.86 -0.66 -11.58
N CYS A 174 11.87 -1.21 -12.79
CA CYS A 174 10.80 -1.01 -13.78
C CYS A 174 9.71 -2.09 -13.71
N THR A 175 10.04 -3.28 -13.20
CA THR A 175 9.20 -4.48 -13.32
C THR A 175 8.19 -4.69 -12.19
N ALA A 176 8.34 -3.97 -11.07
CA ALA A 176 7.49 -4.15 -9.89
C ALA A 176 7.14 -2.79 -9.23
N PRO A 177 6.14 -2.06 -9.77
CA PRO A 177 5.70 -0.81 -9.16
C PRO A 177 4.98 -1.05 -7.83
N VAL A 178 5.11 -0.10 -6.91
CA VAL A 178 4.48 -0.14 -5.56
C VAL A 178 2.96 -0.12 -5.65
N PHE A 179 2.42 0.52 -6.69
CA PHE A 179 0.99 0.61 -6.97
C PHE A 179 0.68 0.08 -8.37
N GLY A 180 -0.53 -0.44 -8.55
CA GLY A 180 -1.10 -0.71 -9.86
C GLY A 180 -1.78 0.51 -10.47
N SER A 181 -2.55 0.30 -11.53
CA SER A 181 -3.39 1.35 -12.10
C SER A 181 -4.61 1.62 -11.20
N PRO A 182 -4.92 2.88 -10.84
CA PRO A 182 -6.16 3.23 -10.14
C PRO A 182 -7.42 2.78 -10.88
N TRP A 183 -7.35 2.72 -12.23
CA TRP A 183 -8.47 2.31 -13.07
C TRP A 183 -8.90 0.85 -12.87
N GLU A 184 -8.00 0.03 -12.34
CA GLU A 184 -8.27 -1.38 -12.04
C GLU A 184 -8.91 -1.58 -10.65
N ALA A 185 -9.09 -0.51 -9.87
CA ALA A 185 -9.58 -0.54 -8.48
C ALA A 185 -11.11 -0.46 -8.37
N TYR A 186 -11.85 -1.05 -9.32
CA TYR A 186 -13.32 -0.97 -9.40
C TYR A 186 -14.07 -2.00 -8.53
N THR A 187 -13.37 -2.75 -7.69
CA THR A 187 -13.90 -3.62 -6.62
C THR A 187 -12.93 -3.52 -5.44
N LEU A 188 -13.38 -3.79 -4.21
CA LEU A 188 -12.50 -3.76 -3.04
C LEU A 188 -11.38 -4.80 -3.16
N ARG A 189 -11.67 -5.98 -3.69
CA ARG A 189 -10.66 -7.01 -3.92
C ARG A 189 -9.58 -6.55 -4.90
N ARG A 190 -9.95 -5.87 -5.99
CA ARG A 190 -8.96 -5.35 -6.94
C ARG A 190 -8.27 -4.09 -6.42
N PHE A 191 -8.95 -3.28 -5.61
CA PHE A 191 -8.34 -2.19 -4.89
C PHE A 191 -7.15 -2.70 -4.06
N TRP A 192 -7.37 -3.67 -3.17
CA TRP A 192 -6.29 -4.19 -2.30
C TRP A 192 -5.32 -5.13 -3.00
N GLY A 193 -5.78 -5.94 -3.96
CA GLY A 193 -4.96 -6.97 -4.60
C GLY A 193 -4.20 -6.51 -5.86
N VAL A 194 -4.71 -5.51 -6.58
CA VAL A 194 -4.16 -5.09 -7.89
C VAL A 194 -3.61 -3.67 -7.84
N PHE A 195 -4.32 -2.74 -7.20
CA PHE A 195 -3.95 -1.33 -7.18
C PHE A 195 -3.08 -0.96 -5.97
N TRP A 196 -3.49 -1.29 -4.76
CA TRP A 196 -2.98 -0.69 -3.54
C TRP A 196 -1.69 -1.35 -3.03
N HIS A 197 -0.74 -0.49 -2.62
CA HIS A 197 0.43 -0.76 -1.78
C HIS A 197 0.93 -2.22 -1.72
N LYS A 198 1.69 -2.65 -2.74
CA LYS A 198 2.16 -4.04 -2.88
C LYS A 198 3.40 -4.39 -2.08
N LEU A 199 4.05 -3.41 -1.45
CA LEU A 199 5.35 -3.59 -0.77
C LEU A 199 5.26 -4.61 0.38
N LEU A 200 4.16 -4.58 1.13
CA LEU A 200 3.97 -5.43 2.31
C LEU A 200 3.43 -6.83 1.98
N LEU A 201 3.03 -7.09 0.73
CA LEU A 201 2.40 -8.36 0.37
C LEU A 201 3.37 -9.54 0.54
N ALA A 202 4.62 -9.38 0.10
CA ALA A 202 5.63 -10.43 0.22
C ALA A 202 5.97 -10.79 1.68
N PRO A 203 6.33 -9.83 2.56
CA PRO A 203 6.60 -10.15 3.97
C PRO A 203 5.36 -10.70 4.69
N PHE A 204 4.15 -10.18 4.44
CA PHE A 204 2.93 -10.72 5.06
C PHE A 204 2.61 -12.14 4.60
N THR A 205 2.82 -12.45 3.31
CA THR A 205 2.64 -13.80 2.79
C THR A 205 3.62 -14.78 3.43
N ALA A 206 4.87 -14.37 3.66
CA ALA A 206 5.90 -15.22 4.27
C ALA A 206 5.52 -15.66 5.70
N TYR A 207 4.81 -14.81 6.45
CA TYR A 207 4.32 -15.13 7.80
C TYR A 207 2.90 -15.65 7.86
N THR A 208 2.27 -15.87 6.71
CA THR A 208 0.96 -16.51 6.75
C THR A 208 1.14 -18.01 6.80
N LEU A 209 0.56 -18.64 7.82
CA LEU A 209 0.57 -20.08 7.96
C LEU A 209 -0.03 -20.73 6.70
N ARG A 210 0.76 -21.58 6.03
CA ARG A 210 0.36 -22.23 4.76
C ARG A 210 -0.89 -23.09 4.90
N ALA A 211 -1.08 -23.69 6.08
CA ALA A 211 -2.23 -24.52 6.40
C ALA A 211 -3.57 -23.77 6.52
N LEU A 212 -3.55 -22.43 6.55
CA LEU A 212 -4.80 -21.66 6.63
C LEU A 212 -5.58 -21.71 5.30
N PRO A 213 -6.91 -21.93 5.36
CA PRO A 213 -7.81 -21.70 4.24
C PRO A 213 -7.61 -20.33 3.60
N ARG A 214 -7.91 -20.21 2.31
CA ARG A 214 -7.66 -19.00 1.51
C ARG A 214 -8.29 -17.74 2.12
N GLU A 215 -9.51 -17.86 2.63
CA GLU A 215 -10.27 -16.78 3.25
C GLU A 215 -9.64 -16.30 4.56
N LEU A 216 -9.15 -17.24 5.37
CA LEU A 216 -8.47 -16.97 6.65
C LEU A 216 -7.06 -16.42 6.43
N ARG A 217 -6.37 -16.85 5.36
CA ARG A 217 -5.11 -16.26 4.91
C ARG A 217 -5.28 -14.79 4.55
N ALA A 218 -6.35 -14.45 3.83
CA ALA A 218 -6.67 -13.05 3.54
C ALA A 218 -6.95 -12.29 4.84
N LEU A 219 -7.79 -12.83 5.74
CA LEU A 219 -8.07 -12.20 7.04
C LEU A 219 -6.79 -11.94 7.83
N TRP A 220 -5.89 -12.91 7.89
CA TRP A 220 -4.61 -12.79 8.57
C TRP A 220 -3.77 -11.63 8.03
N ILE A 221 -3.69 -11.46 6.71
CA ILE A 221 -2.98 -10.34 6.08
C ILE A 221 -3.61 -9.00 6.48
N PHE A 222 -4.95 -8.89 6.49
CA PHE A 222 -5.65 -7.69 6.93
C PHE A 222 -5.39 -7.38 8.42
N VAL A 223 -5.36 -8.39 9.28
CA VAL A 223 -5.06 -8.25 10.72
C VAL A 223 -3.62 -7.84 10.97
N LEU A 224 -2.64 -8.43 10.26
CA LEU A 224 -1.25 -8.00 10.33
C LEU A 224 -1.08 -6.53 9.91
N SER A 225 -1.78 -6.12 8.86
CA SER A 225 -1.80 -4.71 8.44
C SER A 225 -2.38 -3.81 9.52
N ALA A 226 -3.50 -4.20 10.16
CA ALA A 226 -4.10 -3.46 11.26
C ALA A 226 -3.12 -3.31 12.45
N ALA A 227 -2.40 -4.38 12.80
CA ALA A 227 -1.40 -4.35 13.86
C ALA A 227 -0.24 -3.39 13.53
N CYS A 228 0.27 -3.42 12.29
CA CYS A 228 1.32 -2.49 11.84
C CYS A 228 0.86 -1.03 11.90
N HIS A 229 -0.38 -0.74 11.47
CA HIS A 229 -0.93 0.61 11.55
C HIS A 229 -1.14 1.06 13.01
N ALA A 230 -1.67 0.19 13.86
CA ALA A 230 -1.83 0.49 15.28
C ALA A 230 -0.49 0.77 15.97
N LEU A 231 0.55 -0.01 15.64
CA LEU A 231 1.91 0.21 16.11
C LEU A 231 2.45 1.55 15.61
N ALA A 232 2.28 1.87 14.33
CA ALA A 232 2.69 3.14 13.77
C ALA A 232 1.99 4.32 14.46
N ASN A 233 0.69 4.23 14.72
CA ASN A 233 -0.05 5.26 15.45
C ASN A 233 0.46 5.40 16.88
N TRP A 234 0.78 4.31 17.57
CA TRP A 234 1.36 4.37 18.91
C TRP A 234 2.73 5.04 18.92
N VAL A 235 3.59 4.75 17.94
CA VAL A 235 4.92 5.38 17.84
C VAL A 235 4.81 6.86 17.49
N LEU A 236 3.93 7.23 16.55
CA LEU A 236 3.81 8.61 16.04
C LEU A 236 2.96 9.52 16.94
N TYR A 237 1.89 8.98 17.53
CA TYR A 237 0.85 9.76 18.22
C TYR A 237 0.63 9.33 19.67
N ARG A 238 1.41 8.36 20.18
CA ARG A 238 1.25 7.77 21.53
C ARG A 238 -0.13 7.16 21.79
N ARG A 239 -0.92 6.91 20.74
CA ARG A 239 -2.21 6.21 20.81
C ARG A 239 -2.32 5.20 19.67
N ALA A 240 -2.54 3.94 20.01
CA ALA A 240 -2.59 2.86 19.02
C ALA A 240 -3.88 2.83 18.18
N CYS A 241 -5.02 3.27 18.75
CA CYS A 241 -6.34 3.22 18.09
C CYS A 241 -6.72 1.83 17.54
N VAL A 242 -6.31 0.74 18.22
CA VAL A 242 -6.42 -0.65 17.75
C VAL A 242 -7.82 -1.03 17.28
N ALA A 243 -8.86 -0.65 18.03
CA ALA A 243 -10.24 -0.98 17.67
C ALA A 243 -10.66 -0.35 16.33
N SER A 244 -10.25 0.89 16.07
CA SER A 244 -10.53 1.60 14.83
C SER A 244 -9.76 1.00 13.65
N GLU A 245 -8.50 0.61 13.87
CA GLU A 245 -7.69 -0.11 12.89
C GLU A 245 -8.33 -1.45 12.52
N LEU A 246 -8.62 -2.30 13.51
CA LEU A 246 -9.26 -3.60 13.29
C LEU A 246 -10.60 -3.45 12.58
N ARG A 247 -11.45 -2.49 13.01
CA ARG A 247 -12.73 -2.23 12.36
C ARG A 247 -12.55 -1.91 10.88
N PHE A 248 -11.59 -1.08 10.52
CA PHE A 248 -11.33 -0.73 9.12
C PHE A 248 -10.88 -1.96 8.30
N PHE A 249 -9.82 -2.64 8.74
CA PHE A 249 -9.25 -3.75 7.98
C PHE A 249 -10.17 -4.97 7.93
N VAL A 250 -10.87 -5.31 9.01
CA VAL A 250 -11.85 -6.42 9.03
C VAL A 250 -13.06 -6.10 8.14
N SER A 251 -13.54 -4.85 8.11
CA SER A 251 -14.64 -4.46 7.21
C SER A 251 -14.22 -4.60 5.73
N ASN A 252 -12.99 -4.19 5.39
CA ASN A 252 -12.45 -4.38 4.05
C ASN A 252 -12.33 -5.86 3.68
N TRP A 253 -11.85 -6.70 4.60
CA TRP A 253 -11.81 -8.16 4.39
C TRP A 253 -13.21 -8.74 4.16
N ALA A 254 -14.19 -8.35 4.97
CA ALA A 254 -15.56 -8.86 4.87
C ALA A 254 -16.18 -8.52 3.50
N VAL A 255 -15.98 -7.30 2.99
CA VAL A 255 -16.44 -6.91 1.65
C VAL A 255 -15.68 -7.66 0.56
N CYS A 256 -14.36 -7.80 0.66
CA CYS A 256 -13.57 -8.61 -0.29
C CYS A 256 -14.05 -10.07 -0.33
N LEU A 257 -14.39 -10.66 0.83
CA LEU A 257 -14.92 -12.00 0.94
C LEU A 257 -16.29 -12.09 0.27
N LEU A 258 -17.17 -11.11 0.52
CA LEU A 258 -18.49 -11.04 -0.11
C LEU A 258 -18.39 -10.91 -1.63
N GLU A 259 -17.55 -10.00 -2.15
CA GLU A 259 -17.30 -9.87 -3.59
C GLU A 259 -16.81 -11.19 -4.20
N THR A 260 -15.99 -11.94 -3.47
CA THR A 260 -15.47 -13.25 -3.91
C THR A 260 -16.58 -14.31 -3.95
N LYS A 261 -17.42 -14.39 -2.91
CA LYS A 261 -18.53 -15.35 -2.85
C LYS A 261 -19.64 -15.03 -3.85
N LEU A 262 -19.83 -13.76 -4.18
CA LEU A 262 -20.78 -13.28 -5.19
C LEU A 262 -20.21 -13.27 -6.62
N GLY A 263 -18.94 -13.62 -6.83
CA GLY A 263 -18.31 -13.61 -8.16
C GLY A 263 -18.18 -12.22 -8.81
N LEU A 264 -18.18 -11.15 -8.01
CA LEU A 264 -18.15 -9.77 -8.49
C LEU A 264 -16.74 -9.29 -8.86
N ASP A 265 -15.71 -10.06 -8.53
CA ASP A 265 -14.28 -9.74 -8.73
C ASP A 265 -13.84 -9.75 -10.21
N GLY A 266 -14.73 -10.16 -11.13
CA GLY A 266 -14.56 -9.97 -12.58
C GLY A 266 -13.59 -10.91 -13.27
N GLY A 267 -13.39 -12.11 -12.72
CA GLY A 267 -12.51 -13.13 -13.32
C GLY A 267 -11.04 -12.93 -12.93
N LYS A 268 -10.34 -14.04 -12.68
CA LYS A 268 -9.00 -14.13 -12.05
C LYS A 268 -7.96 -13.15 -12.62
N PRO A 269 -7.26 -12.38 -11.76
CA PRO A 269 -5.83 -12.15 -11.95
C PRO A 269 -5.08 -13.21 -11.13
N ALA A 270 -4.95 -14.41 -11.67
CA ALA A 270 -4.07 -15.43 -11.11
C ALA A 270 -2.71 -15.35 -11.82
N SER A 271 -1.92 -14.35 -11.46
CA SER A 271 -0.47 -14.40 -11.71
C SER A 271 0.23 -14.47 -10.36
N ARG A 272 0.50 -15.71 -9.90
CA ARG A 272 1.85 -16.31 -9.93
C ARG A 272 1.94 -17.51 -8.97
N GLY A 273 2.07 -18.70 -9.55
CA GLY A 273 2.80 -19.84 -8.99
C GLY A 273 2.02 -20.78 -8.07
N ASP A 274 1.19 -21.65 -8.64
CA ASP A 274 1.16 -23.04 -8.18
C ASP A 274 1.74 -23.87 -9.32
N CYS A 275 2.89 -24.47 -9.05
CA CYS A 275 3.41 -25.59 -9.81
C CYS A 275 2.56 -26.78 -9.39
N ASP A 276 1.55 -27.14 -10.18
CA ASP A 276 1.08 -28.51 -10.19
C ASP A 276 0.77 -28.88 -11.63
N GLY A 277 1.47 -29.89 -12.11
CA GLY A 277 1.36 -30.39 -13.47
C GLY A 277 0.17 -31.32 -13.59
N GLY A 278 -0.51 -31.26 -14.74
CA GLY A 278 -1.57 -32.20 -15.12
C GLY A 278 -2.47 -31.56 -16.15
N GLY A 279 -2.41 -32.04 -17.39
CA GLY A 279 -3.06 -31.46 -18.56
C GLY A 279 -4.58 -31.48 -18.53
N ASP A 280 -5.18 -30.52 -19.23
CA ASP A 280 -5.91 -30.81 -20.47
C ASP A 280 -6.13 -29.50 -21.23
N GLU A 281 -5.90 -29.56 -22.54
CA GLU A 281 -6.28 -28.54 -23.51
C GLU A 281 -7.79 -28.63 -23.73
N ASP A 282 -8.57 -27.57 -23.43
CA ASP A 282 -9.45 -26.93 -24.42
C ASP A 282 -10.17 -25.67 -23.89
N GLU A 283 -10.49 -24.79 -24.84
CA GLU A 283 -11.47 -23.70 -24.84
C GLU A 283 -11.23 -22.42 -24.01
N GLY A 284 -10.59 -21.44 -24.68
CA GLY A 284 -11.25 -20.14 -24.87
C GLY A 284 -11.48 -19.26 -23.63
N SER A 285 -10.51 -19.18 -22.71
CA SER A 285 -10.53 -18.19 -21.62
C SER A 285 -10.30 -16.76 -22.15
N GLY A 286 -11.32 -16.18 -22.80
CA GLY A 286 -11.35 -14.76 -23.13
C GLY A 286 -11.18 -13.92 -21.87
N VAL A 287 -10.14 -13.09 -21.82
CA VAL A 287 -10.00 -12.07 -20.78
C VAL A 287 -11.22 -11.16 -20.90
N VAL A 288 -12.20 -11.33 -20.00
CA VAL A 288 -13.39 -10.47 -19.97
C VAL A 288 -12.94 -9.08 -19.53
N ILE A 289 -12.65 -8.22 -20.50
CA ILE A 289 -12.35 -6.80 -20.25
C ILE A 289 -13.63 -6.19 -19.67
N ALA A 290 -13.56 -5.77 -18.40
CA ALA A 290 -14.67 -5.08 -17.77
C ALA A 290 -15.05 -3.85 -18.61
N SER A 291 -16.35 -3.73 -18.93
CA SER A 291 -16.86 -2.56 -19.66
C SER A 291 -16.52 -1.27 -18.91
N TRP A 292 -16.35 -0.18 -19.65
CA TRP A 292 -16.06 1.13 -19.07
C TRP A 292 -17.10 1.52 -18.00
N GLY A 293 -18.38 1.26 -18.27
CA GLY A 293 -19.47 1.51 -17.31
C GLY A 293 -19.33 0.72 -16.01
N ARG A 294 -18.92 -0.55 -16.08
CA ARG A 294 -18.64 -1.37 -14.88
C ARG A 294 -17.50 -0.78 -14.05
N ARG A 295 -16.44 -0.31 -14.71
CA ARG A 295 -15.30 0.32 -14.01
C ARG A 295 -15.71 1.59 -13.29
N VAL A 296 -16.45 2.49 -13.96
CA VAL A 296 -16.92 3.75 -13.35
C VAL A 296 -17.86 3.48 -12.17
N ALA A 297 -18.86 2.61 -12.37
CA ALA A 297 -19.79 2.25 -11.29
C ALA A 297 -19.05 1.61 -10.10
N GLY A 298 -18.10 0.71 -10.38
CA GLY A 298 -17.27 0.07 -9.38
C GLY A 298 -16.37 1.04 -8.62
N LEU A 299 -15.74 2.00 -9.29
CA LEU A 299 -14.97 3.07 -8.65
C LEU A 299 -15.85 3.93 -7.74
N GLY A 300 -17.08 4.25 -8.18
CA GLY A 300 -18.09 4.91 -7.35
C GLY A 300 -18.44 4.11 -6.10
N PHE A 301 -18.62 2.79 -6.24
CA PHE A 301 -18.85 1.88 -5.11
C PHE A 301 -17.66 1.86 -4.13
N VAL A 302 -16.43 1.69 -4.62
CA VAL A 302 -15.22 1.68 -3.77
C VAL A 302 -15.08 3.01 -3.02
N TRP A 303 -15.30 4.13 -3.70
CA TRP A 303 -15.28 5.45 -3.06
C TRP A 303 -16.38 5.60 -2.00
N ALA A 304 -17.61 5.19 -2.31
CA ALA A 304 -18.74 5.23 -1.36
C ALA A 304 -18.50 4.35 -0.14
N PHE A 305 -17.89 3.17 -0.32
CA PHE A 305 -17.48 2.32 0.78
C PHE A 305 -16.47 3.03 1.69
N PHE A 306 -15.42 3.63 1.12
CA PHE A 306 -14.44 4.40 1.90
C PHE A 306 -15.04 5.64 2.56
N PHE A 307 -15.97 6.33 1.91
CA PHE A 307 -16.74 7.42 2.51
C PHE A 307 -17.47 6.99 3.80
N CYS A 308 -17.89 5.73 3.87
CA CYS A 308 -18.54 5.15 5.04
C CYS A 308 -17.54 4.70 6.13
N VAL A 309 -16.44 4.03 5.76
CA VAL A 309 -15.55 3.38 6.74
C VAL A 309 -14.38 4.24 7.21
N VAL A 310 -13.84 5.13 6.37
CA VAL A 310 -12.62 5.91 6.66
C VAL A 310 -12.80 6.88 7.83
N PRO A 311 -13.93 7.58 8.00
CA PRO A 311 -14.10 8.49 9.14
C PRO A 311 -13.90 7.79 10.50
N ALA A 312 -14.44 6.57 10.67
CA ALA A 312 -14.28 5.79 11.90
C ALA A 312 -12.85 5.31 12.16
N TRP A 313 -12.03 5.31 11.11
CA TRP A 313 -10.62 4.95 11.17
C TRP A 313 -9.73 6.18 11.45
N GLN A 314 -9.94 7.27 10.73
CA GLN A 314 -9.07 8.46 10.76
C GLN A 314 -9.44 9.47 11.86
N TYR A 315 -10.73 9.67 12.16
CA TYR A 315 -11.15 10.69 13.13
C TYR A 315 -10.62 10.44 14.56
N PRO A 316 -10.55 9.20 15.07
CA PRO A 316 -9.95 8.93 16.38
C PRO A 316 -8.48 9.37 16.47
N VAL A 317 -7.72 9.21 15.38
CA VAL A 317 -6.32 9.66 15.32
C VAL A 317 -6.25 11.18 15.32
N VAL A 318 -7.13 11.87 14.58
CA VAL A 318 -7.19 13.33 14.60
C VAL A 318 -7.56 13.84 16.00
N LEU A 319 -8.60 13.30 16.62
CA LEU A 319 -9.01 13.64 17.99
C LEU A 319 -7.94 13.37 19.04
N ALA A 320 -7.08 12.38 18.82
CA ALA A 320 -5.97 12.08 19.73
C ALA A 320 -4.86 13.13 19.67
N ASN A 321 -4.82 13.96 18.62
CA ASN A 321 -3.77 14.93 18.34
C ASN A 321 -4.24 16.39 18.43
N LEU A 322 -5.53 16.63 18.70
CA LEU A 322 -6.10 17.94 19.04
C LEU A 322 -6.03 18.14 20.55
#